data_AF-A0A2M8P8I9-F1
#
_entry.id   AF-A0A2M8P8I9-F1
#
_cell.length_a   1.000
_cell.length_b   1.000
_cell.length_c   1.000
_cell.angle_alpha   90.00
_cell.angle_beta   90.00
_cell.angle_gamma   90.00
#
_symmetry.space_group_name_H-M   'P 1'
#
loop_
_entity.id
_entity.type
_entity.pdbx_description
1 polymer ?
#
loop_
_entity_poly.entity_id
_entity_poly.type
_entity_poly.pdbx_seq_one_letter_code
_entity_poly.pdbx_strand_id
1 'polypeptide(L)'
;VQTAWQGDPEFVNEQIAYLRESLCDEISQVVADERYTHELLSERLANAAKLPMFGFPTRVRNLYTDLTKRRWQDLPSIDRDLEVAIAQFAPGMQVVKDKQVHVVCGVVGLMPSDSQEVQVREGF
;
A
#
# COMPACT_ATOMS: atom_id res chain seq x y z
N VAL A 1 -9.23 6.85 8.78
CA VAL A 1 -10.51 7.10 8.09
C VAL A 1 -11.31 5.81 8.09
N GLN A 2 -12.40 5.77 8.85
CA GLN A 2 -13.39 4.70 8.80
C GLN A 2 -14.13 4.85 7.46
N THR A 3 -14.13 3.84 6.60
CA THR A 3 -14.90 3.91 5.34
C THR A 3 -16.39 3.95 5.67
N ALA A 4 -17.19 4.65 4.87
CA ALA A 4 -18.64 4.79 5.08
C ALA A 4 -19.39 3.45 5.25
N TRP A 5 -18.78 2.37 4.77
CA TRP A 5 -19.34 1.01 4.69
C TRP A 5 -18.79 0.05 5.77
N GLN A 6 -18.05 0.56 6.75
CA GLN A 6 -17.38 -0.32 7.72
C GLN A 6 -18.40 -1.00 8.64
N GLY A 7 -18.53 -2.33 8.48
CA GLY A 7 -19.44 -3.16 9.27
C GLY A 7 -20.86 -3.27 8.71
N ASP A 8 -21.11 -2.77 7.50
CA ASP A 8 -22.39 -2.90 6.80
C ASP A 8 -22.54 -4.31 6.18
N PRO A 9 -23.47 -5.16 6.68
CA PRO A 9 -23.65 -6.51 6.16
C PRO A 9 -24.17 -6.55 4.71
N GLU A 10 -24.94 -5.55 4.29
CA GLU A 10 -25.49 -5.49 2.93
C GLU A 10 -24.37 -5.26 1.92
N PHE A 11 -23.54 -4.24 2.18
CA PHE A 11 -22.34 -3.97 1.40
C PHE A 11 -21.42 -5.21 1.34
N VAL A 12 -21.15 -5.85 2.48
CA VAL A 12 -20.28 -7.04 2.54
C VAL A 12 -20.85 -8.17 1.68
N ASN A 13 -22.15 -8.44 1.77
CA ASN A 13 -22.79 -9.49 0.98
C ASN A 13 -22.79 -9.17 -0.51
N GLU A 14 -23.03 -7.91 -0.89
CA GLU A 14 -22.94 -7.45 -2.28
C GLU A 14 -21.53 -7.64 -2.83
N GLN A 15 -20.51 -7.24 -2.07
CA GLN A 15 -19.11 -7.44 -2.48
C GLN A 15 -18.76 -8.93 -2.60
N ILE A 16 -19.22 -9.79 -1.68
CA ILE A 16 -19.01 -11.25 -1.77
C ILE A 16 -19.66 -11.83 -3.02
N ALA A 17 -20.90 -11.42 -3.33
CA ALA A 17 -21.58 -11.86 -4.55
C ALA A 17 -20.81 -11.41 -5.80
N TYR A 18 -20.45 -10.14 -5.89
CA TYR A 18 -19.65 -9.60 -6.98
C TYR A 18 -18.32 -10.35 -7.18
N LEU A 19 -17.57 -10.58 -6.09
CA LEU A 19 -16.29 -11.28 -6.13
C LEU A 19 -16.43 -12.74 -6.61
N ARG A 20 -17.55 -13.39 -6.29
CA ARG A 20 -17.81 -14.79 -6.64
C ARG A 20 -18.38 -14.96 -8.04
N GLU A 21 -19.22 -14.04 -8.47
CA GLU A 21 -20.10 -14.23 -9.62
C GLU A 21 -19.72 -13.36 -10.83
N SER A 22 -19.10 -12.20 -10.61
CA SER A 22 -18.92 -11.20 -11.68
C SER A 22 -17.44 -10.86 -11.95
N LEU A 23 -16.59 -10.80 -10.93
CA LEU A 23 -15.22 -10.30 -11.06
C LEU A 23 -14.40 -11.09 -12.10
N CYS A 24 -14.49 -12.42 -12.12
CA CYS A 24 -13.73 -13.26 -13.06
C CYS A 24 -14.09 -12.98 -14.53
N ASP A 25 -15.37 -12.75 -14.81
CA ASP A 25 -15.84 -12.44 -16.16
C ASP A 25 -15.37 -11.06 -16.60
N GLU A 26 -15.43 -10.07 -15.68
CA GLU A 26 -14.90 -8.74 -15.95
C GLU A 26 -13.38 -8.75 -16.20
N ILE A 27 -12.62 -9.55 -15.44
CA ILE A 27 -11.19 -9.76 -15.69
C ILE A 27 -10.98 -10.33 -17.11
N SER A 28 -11.76 -11.34 -17.48
CA SER A 28 -11.67 -11.97 -18.80
C SER A 28 -11.98 -10.99 -19.93
N GLN A 29 -12.98 -10.13 -19.75
CA GLN A 29 -13.32 -9.06 -20.71
C GLN A 29 -12.18 -8.06 -20.85
N VAL A 30 -11.57 -7.61 -19.75
CA VAL A 30 -10.42 -6.69 -19.80
C VAL A 30 -9.21 -7.33 -20.47
N VAL A 31 -8.99 -8.64 -20.26
CA VAL A 31 -7.90 -9.37 -20.92
C VAL A 31 -8.12 -9.50 -22.42
N ALA A 32 -9.36 -9.71 -22.87
CA ALA A 32 -9.69 -9.84 -24.28
C ALA A 32 -9.78 -8.50 -25.03
N ASP A 33 -9.86 -7.38 -24.31
CA ASP A 33 -10.01 -6.05 -24.89
C ASP A 33 -8.65 -5.46 -25.34
N GLU A 34 -8.49 -5.33 -26.65
CA GLU A 34 -7.26 -4.83 -27.29
C GLU A 34 -6.92 -3.38 -26.93
N ARG A 35 -7.85 -2.61 -26.35
CA ARG A 35 -7.58 -1.26 -25.85
C ARG A 35 -6.58 -1.24 -24.70
N TYR A 36 -6.48 -2.33 -23.94
CA TYR A 36 -5.55 -2.44 -22.81
C TYR A 36 -4.32 -3.25 -23.21
N THR A 37 -3.30 -2.53 -23.70
CA THR A 37 -2.10 -3.13 -24.32
C THR A 37 -1.03 -3.60 -23.34
N HIS A 38 -1.23 -3.36 -22.04
CA HIS A 38 -0.23 -3.68 -21.01
C HIS A 38 -0.01 -5.20 -20.87
N GLU A 39 1.25 -5.60 -20.74
CA GLU A 39 1.65 -7.02 -20.62
C GLU A 39 1.26 -7.61 -19.26
N LEU A 40 1.46 -6.86 -18.18
CA LEU A 40 1.14 -7.32 -16.83
C LEU A 40 -0.36 -7.20 -16.55
N LEU A 41 -0.96 -8.30 -16.06
CA LEU A 41 -2.39 -8.36 -15.73
C LEU A 41 -2.81 -7.31 -14.69
N SER A 42 -1.98 -7.09 -13.66
CA SER A 42 -2.25 -6.10 -12.61
C SER A 42 -2.34 -4.68 -13.17
N GLU A 43 -1.40 -4.32 -14.04
CA GLU A 43 -1.38 -3.03 -14.72
C GLU A 43 -2.56 -2.88 -15.67
N ARG A 44 -2.89 -3.93 -16.42
CA ARG A 44 -4.06 -3.95 -17.31
C ARG A 44 -5.36 -3.69 -16.55
N LEU A 45 -5.59 -4.42 -15.46
CA LEU A 45 -6.78 -4.28 -14.61
C LEU A 45 -6.84 -2.92 -13.89
N ALA A 46 -5.69 -2.35 -13.56
CA ALA A 46 -5.62 -1.01 -12.98
C ALA A 46 -6.02 0.08 -13.99
N ASN A 47 -5.54 0.00 -15.23
CA ASN A 47 -5.95 0.91 -16.30
C ASN A 47 -7.43 0.76 -16.68
N ALA A 48 -8.01 -0.43 -16.49
CA ALA A 48 -9.46 -0.66 -16.62
C ALA A 48 -10.29 -0.23 -15.39
N ALA A 49 -9.66 0.36 -14.37
CA ALA A 49 -10.28 0.74 -13.10
C ALA A 49 -10.98 -0.43 -12.34
N LYS A 50 -10.52 -1.66 -12.55
CA LYS A 50 -11.03 -2.86 -11.86
C LYS A 50 -10.28 -3.17 -10.57
N LEU A 51 -8.97 -2.91 -10.56
CA LEU A 51 -8.13 -3.09 -9.38
C LEU A 51 -7.32 -1.82 -9.10
N PRO A 52 -6.86 -1.60 -7.86
CA PRO A 52 -5.86 -0.59 -7.58
C PRO A 52 -4.60 -0.81 -8.43
N MET A 53 -3.83 0.26 -8.66
CA MET A 53 -2.49 0.22 -9.27
C MET A 53 -1.46 -0.47 -8.35
N PHE A 54 -1.71 -1.72 -7.98
CA PHE A 54 -0.84 -2.52 -7.14
C PHE A 54 0.38 -2.98 -7.94
N GLY A 55 1.58 -2.70 -7.42
CA GLY A 55 2.85 -3.10 -8.05
C GLY A 55 3.48 -2.05 -8.97
N PHE A 56 2.84 -0.91 -9.21
CA PHE A 56 3.52 0.22 -9.82
C PHE A 56 4.56 0.77 -8.82
N PRO A 57 5.84 0.91 -9.21
CA PRO A 57 6.83 1.48 -8.32
C PRO A 57 6.41 2.92 -7.99
N THR A 58 6.04 3.14 -6.73
CA THR A 58 5.90 4.51 -6.25
C THR A 58 7.29 5.14 -6.26
N ARG A 59 7.38 6.40 -6.69
CA ARG A 59 8.61 7.18 -6.52
C ARG A 59 8.82 7.65 -5.08
N VAL A 60 7.85 7.43 -4.20
CA VAL A 60 7.93 7.88 -2.80
C VAL A 60 8.40 6.73 -1.91
N ARG A 61 9.34 7.01 -1.01
CA ARG A 61 9.74 6.13 0.08
C ARG A 61 9.41 6.79 1.41
N ASN A 62 9.01 5.99 2.38
CA ASN A 62 8.65 6.45 3.72
C ASN A 62 9.70 5.97 4.72
N LEU A 63 10.26 6.89 5.50
CA LEU A 63 10.98 6.58 6.73
C LEU A 63 9.99 6.64 7.88
N TYR A 64 9.68 5.50 8.49
CA TYR A 64 8.81 5.44 9.67
C TYR A 64 9.61 5.84 10.91
N THR A 65 9.15 6.86 11.64
CA THR A 65 9.89 7.44 12.77
C THR A 65 9.49 6.86 14.11
N ASP A 66 8.35 6.19 14.18
CA ASP A 66 7.84 5.53 15.39
C ASP A 66 6.92 4.37 14.99
N LEU A 67 7.38 3.14 15.26
CA LEU A 67 6.65 1.90 15.01
C LEU A 67 5.96 1.36 16.28
N THR A 68 6.00 2.10 17.39
CA THR A 68 5.25 1.75 18.60
C THR A 68 3.76 2.06 18.43
N LYS A 69 3.42 3.02 17.57
CA LYS A 69 2.04 3.27 17.16
C LYS A 69 1.51 2.11 16.36
N ARG A 70 0.41 1.52 16.83
CA ARG A 70 -0.08 0.24 16.31
C ARG A 70 -0.95 0.39 15.08
N ARG A 71 -1.62 1.51 14.82
CA ARG A 71 -2.51 1.60 13.65
C ARG A 71 -1.77 2.02 12.39
N TRP A 72 -1.96 1.26 11.31
CA TRP A 72 -1.32 1.50 10.01
C TRP A 72 -1.48 2.93 9.49
N GLN A 73 -2.69 3.48 9.64
CA GLN A 73 -3.06 4.81 9.14
C GLN A 73 -2.38 5.96 9.91
N ASP A 74 -1.86 5.68 11.11
CA ASP A 74 -1.33 6.68 12.03
C ASP A 74 0.20 6.61 12.17
N LEU A 75 0.87 5.75 11.38
CA LEU A 75 2.32 5.59 11.44
C LEU A 75 3.02 6.89 11.01
N PRO A 76 3.69 7.60 11.93
CA PRO A 76 4.39 8.83 11.60
C PRO A 76 5.56 8.48 10.69
N SER A 77 5.61 9.17 9.55
CA SER A 77 6.60 8.91 8.53
C SER A 77 7.10 10.20 7.91
N ILE A 78 8.26 10.10 7.27
CA ILE A 78 8.84 11.12 6.41
C ILE A 78 8.84 10.55 5.01
N ASP A 79 8.13 11.19 4.09
CA ASP A 79 8.17 10.83 2.68
C ASP A 79 9.29 11.58 1.96
N ARG A 80 9.93 10.89 1.02
CA ARG A 80 10.92 11.45 0.09
C ARG A 80 10.76 10.81 -1.28
N ASP A 81 11.07 11.57 -2.32
CA ASP A 81 11.29 10.98 -3.65
C ASP A 81 12.46 9.98 -3.59
N LEU A 82 12.36 8.94 -4.41
CA LEU A 82 13.25 7.78 -4.43
C LEU A 82 14.71 8.19 -4.52
N GLU A 83 15.04 9.18 -5.37
CA GLU A 83 16.41 9.63 -5.56
C GLU A 83 17.00 10.25 -4.28
N VAL A 84 16.17 10.97 -3.53
CA VAL A 84 16.57 11.58 -2.25
C VAL A 84 16.60 10.53 -1.14
N ALA A 85 15.63 9.62 -1.15
CA ALA A 85 15.50 8.57 -0.15
C ALA A 85 16.71 7.62 -0.15
N ILE A 86 17.27 7.31 -1.32
CA ILE A 86 18.48 6.47 -1.44
C ILE A 86 19.62 7.00 -0.56
N ALA A 87 19.81 8.32 -0.51
CA ALA A 87 20.86 8.93 0.29
C ALA A 87 20.41 9.19 1.74
N GLN A 88 19.22 9.76 1.95
CA GLN A 88 18.79 10.21 3.28
C GLN A 88 18.28 9.08 4.17
N PHE A 89 17.76 7.99 3.59
CA PHE A 89 17.23 6.84 4.31
C PHE A 89 18.19 5.64 4.29
N ALA A 90 19.46 5.87 3.99
CA ALA A 90 20.50 4.87 4.19
C ALA A 90 20.75 4.64 5.70
N PRO A 91 21.03 3.40 6.15
CA PRO A 91 21.30 3.12 7.56
C PRO A 91 22.41 4.01 8.14
N GLY A 92 22.20 4.51 9.36
CA GLY A 92 23.12 5.42 10.05
C GLY A 92 22.96 6.90 9.71
N MET A 93 22.17 7.24 8.68
CA MET A 93 21.86 8.63 8.36
C MET A 93 20.94 9.26 9.40
N GLN A 94 21.02 10.58 9.52
CA GLN A 94 20.18 11.37 10.43
C GLN A 94 19.25 12.27 9.65
N VAL A 95 17.96 12.24 10.01
CA VAL A 95 16.91 13.08 9.42
C VAL A 95 16.27 13.92 10.52
N VAL A 96 16.13 15.23 10.27
CA VAL A 96 15.48 16.15 11.22
C VAL A 96 14.02 16.32 10.84
N LYS A 97 13.11 16.07 11.79
CA LYS A 97 11.69 16.37 11.68
C LYS A 97 11.16 16.82 13.02
N ASP A 98 10.31 17.85 13.05
CA ASP A 98 9.66 18.35 14.27
C ASP A 98 10.64 18.62 15.43
N LYS A 99 11.82 19.17 15.12
CA LYS A 99 12.94 19.44 16.05
C LYS A 99 13.54 18.20 16.71
N GLN A 100 13.25 17.01 16.20
CA GLN A 100 13.85 15.75 16.62
C GLN A 100 14.80 15.23 15.54
N VAL A 101 15.87 14.56 15.99
CA VAL A 101 16.82 13.87 15.12
C VAL A 101 16.45 12.39 15.11
N HIS A 102 16.12 11.86 13.93
CA HIS A 102 15.84 10.44 13.72
C HIS A 102 17.04 9.78 13.05
N VAL A 103 17.56 8.71 13.64
CA VAL A 103 18.59 7.86 13.02
C VAL A 103 17.90 6.77 12.22
N VAL A 104 18.31 6.58 10.97
CA VAL A 104 17.80 5.54 10.11
C VAL A 104 18.42 4.20 10.52
N CYS A 105 17.58 3.23 10.89
CA CYS A 105 18.06 1.91 11.34
C CYS A 105 18.11 0.86 10.22
N GLY A 106 17.27 0.96 9.20
CA GLY A 106 17.21 -0.04 8.12
C GLY A 106 15.84 -0.14 7.46
N VAL A 107 15.59 -1.30 6.84
CA VAL A 107 14.35 -1.61 6.13
C VAL A 107 13.46 -2.48 7.02
N VAL A 108 12.14 -2.26 6.95
CA VAL A 108 11.15 -3.05 7.70
C VAL A 108 10.04 -3.55 6.79
N GLY A 109 9.57 -4.76 7.06
CA GLY A 109 8.33 -5.30 6.50
C GLY A 109 7.17 -5.00 7.44
N LEU A 110 6.23 -4.18 7.00
CA LEU A 110 5.00 -3.90 7.75
C LEU A 110 3.89 -4.82 7.27
N MET A 111 3.25 -5.54 8.20
CA MET A 111 2.13 -6.43 7.89
C MET A 111 0.88 -6.01 8.67
N PRO A 112 -0.31 -6.01 8.04
CA PRO A 112 -1.56 -5.79 8.74
C PRO A 112 -1.87 -6.97 9.69
N SER A 113 -2.47 -6.67 10.85
CA SER A 113 -3.00 -7.64 11.82
C SER A 113 -4.52 -7.52 11.89
N ASP A 114 -5.20 -8.60 12.30
CA ASP A 114 -6.65 -8.64 12.55
C ASP A 114 -7.11 -7.56 13.54
N SER A 115 -6.23 -7.16 14.45
CA SER A 115 -6.46 -6.14 15.48
C SER A 115 -6.31 -4.69 14.99
N GLN A 116 -6.18 -4.44 13.67
CA GLN A 116 -5.73 -3.16 13.08
C GLN A 116 -4.33 -2.72 13.52
N GLU A 117 -3.62 -3.59 14.25
CA GLU A 117 -2.25 -3.36 14.65
C GLU A 117 -1.27 -3.68 13.49
N VAL A 118 -0.15 -2.98 13.41
CA VAL A 118 0.90 -3.27 12.45
C VAL A 118 1.92 -4.19 13.09
N GLN A 119 2.08 -5.38 12.50
CA GLN A 119 3.20 -6.25 12.82
C GLN A 119 4.43 -5.76 12.05
N VAL A 120 5.55 -5.63 12.77
CA VAL A 120 6.83 -5.25 12.18
C VAL A 120 7.70 -6.49 12.10
N ARG A 121 8.20 -6.77 10.91
CA ARG A 121 9.26 -7.75 10.67
C ARG A 121 10.49 -7.01 10.16
N GLU A 122 11.67 -7.48 10.53
CA GLU A 122 12.91 -6.99 9.94
C GLU A 122 12.88 -7.25 8.43
N GLY A 123 13.25 -6.24 7.63
CA GLY A 123 13.32 -6.35 6.19
C GLY A 123 14.71 -6.81 5.75
N PHE A 124 14.75 -7.83 4.89
CA PHE A 124 15.92 -8.24 4.11
C PHE A 124 15.47 -8.56 2.68
#